data_AF-A0A7V3BPA3-F1
#
_entry.id   AF-A0A7V3BPA3-F1
#
_cell.length_a   1.000
_cell.length_b   1.000
_cell.length_c   1.000
_cell.angle_alpha   90.00
_cell.angle_beta   90.00
_cell.angle_gamma   90.00
#
_symmetry.space_group_name_H-M   'P 1'
#
loop_
_entity.id
_entity.type
_entity.pdbx_description
1 polymer ?
#
loop_
_entity_poly.entity_id
_entity_poly.type
_entity_poly.pdbx_seq_one_letter_code
_entity_poly.pdbx_strand_id
1 'polypeptide(L)'
;MLTFSVLVVLAGCTFKPGYLTGENTDVPNRWRVEEIATARLSDDQREVFERRGAPTYIRFFREVETRKPVYAWIYANQDGPVDLVWFIDGQRVDAIAVDRDPSAFSSTTRRRARIALLSATGAAIVPVIVLLAN
;
A
#
# COMPACT_ATOMS: atom_id res chain seq x y z
N MET A 1 11.10 -27.96 22.19
CA MET A 1 10.07 -27.09 21.61
C MET A 1 10.78 -25.95 20.91
N LEU A 2 10.79 -25.95 19.57
CA LEU A 2 11.51 -24.99 18.73
C LEU A 2 10.65 -23.71 18.61
N THR A 3 11.10 -22.63 19.24
CA THR A 3 10.49 -21.30 19.14
C THR A 3 10.77 -20.73 17.76
N PHE A 4 9.76 -20.78 16.89
CA PHE A 4 9.76 -20.20 15.56
C PHE A 4 9.72 -18.66 15.69
N SER A 5 10.90 -18.02 15.63
CA SER A 5 11.00 -16.55 15.56
C SER A 5 10.67 -16.11 14.14
N VAL A 6 9.41 -15.71 13.91
CA VAL A 6 8.99 -15.11 12.62
C VAL A 6 9.53 -13.69 12.56
N LEU A 7 10.73 -13.54 12.00
CA LEU A 7 11.28 -12.26 11.58
C LEU A 7 10.52 -11.81 10.31
N VAL A 8 9.42 -11.06 10.49
CA VAL A 8 8.74 -10.41 9.36
C VAL A 8 9.63 -9.26 8.89
N VAL A 9 10.49 -9.56 7.92
CA VAL A 9 11.21 -8.57 7.14
C VAL A 9 10.14 -7.78 6.39
N LEU A 10 9.80 -6.59 6.91
CA LEU A 10 9.10 -5.53 6.16
C LEU A 10 10.08 -4.99 5.11
N ALA A 11 10.50 -5.84 4.18
CA ALA A 11 11.07 -5.40 2.92
C ALA A 11 10.00 -4.49 2.30
N GLY A 12 10.41 -3.30 1.86
CA GLY A 12 9.52 -2.34 1.24
C GLY A 12 8.89 -2.96 -0.01
N CYS A 13 7.76 -3.64 0.15
CA CYS A 13 6.92 -4.04 -0.95
C CYS A 13 6.54 -2.74 -1.65
N THR A 14 7.07 -2.55 -2.86
CA THR A 14 6.65 -1.46 -3.72
C THR A 14 5.13 -1.55 -3.86
N PHE A 15 4.42 -0.47 -3.57
CA PHE A 15 2.96 -0.43 -3.69
C PHE A 15 2.51 -0.35 -5.16
N LYS A 16 3.42 -0.54 -6.10
CA LYS A 16 3.15 -0.53 -7.53
C LYS A 16 2.41 -1.82 -7.92
N PRO A 17 1.28 -1.74 -8.63
CA PRO A 17 0.54 -2.93 -9.01
C PRO A 17 1.33 -3.76 -10.04
N GLY A 18 1.28 -5.09 -9.93
CA GLY A 18 2.08 -6.00 -10.76
C GLY A 18 1.71 -6.07 -12.25
N TYR A 19 0.60 -5.44 -12.65
CA TYR A 19 0.21 -5.27 -14.05
C TYR A 19 0.79 -4.02 -14.71
N LEU A 20 1.45 -3.14 -13.94
CA LEU A 20 1.89 -1.82 -14.40
C LEU A 20 3.40 -1.78 -14.68
N THR A 21 3.77 -1.30 -15.85
CA THR A 21 5.09 -0.72 -16.15
C THR A 21 4.94 0.79 -16.28
N GLY A 22 5.87 1.55 -15.69
CA GLY A 22 5.65 2.98 -15.52
C GLY A 22 6.64 3.65 -14.58
N GLU A 23 6.80 4.95 -14.75
CA GLU A 23 7.78 5.78 -14.05
C GLU A 23 7.20 6.42 -12.80
N ASN A 24 8.03 6.62 -11.77
CA ASN A 24 7.64 7.41 -10.61
C ASN A 24 7.42 8.87 -11.01
N THR A 25 6.42 9.50 -10.38
CA THR A 25 6.25 10.96 -10.47
C THR A 25 6.77 11.66 -9.22
N ASP A 26 6.76 12.99 -9.24
CA ASP A 26 6.97 13.85 -8.07
C ASP A 26 5.94 13.64 -6.94
N VAL A 27 4.76 13.11 -7.28
CA VAL A 27 3.72 12.78 -6.31
C VAL A 27 3.94 11.36 -5.77
N PRO A 28 3.99 11.19 -4.43
CA PRO A 28 4.19 9.89 -3.82
C PRO A 28 3.15 8.85 -4.23
N ASN A 29 3.63 7.63 -4.47
CA ASN A 29 2.84 6.46 -4.85
C ASN A 29 2.00 6.68 -6.12
N ARG A 30 2.40 7.61 -6.98
CA ARG A 30 1.80 7.84 -8.30
C ARG A 30 2.83 7.53 -9.38
N TRP A 31 2.38 6.78 -10.37
CA TRP A 31 3.16 6.38 -11.52
C TRP A 31 2.53 6.91 -12.81
N ARG A 32 3.36 7.41 -13.73
CA ARG A 32 2.97 7.64 -15.12
C ARG A 32 2.93 6.30 -15.82
N VAL A 33 1.83 6.00 -16.50
CA VAL A 33 1.67 4.71 -17.19
C VAL A 33 2.48 4.72 -18.48
N GLU A 34 3.33 3.71 -18.65
CA GLU A 34 4.02 3.40 -19.91
C GLU A 34 3.33 2.22 -20.60
N GLU A 35 3.09 1.15 -19.84
CA GLU A 35 2.46 -0.07 -20.34
C GLU A 35 1.61 -0.73 -19.25
N ILE A 36 0.49 -1.34 -19.68
CA ILE A 36 -0.33 -2.20 -18.84
C ILE A 36 -0.32 -3.61 -19.43
N ALA A 37 0.11 -4.58 -18.63
CA ALA A 37 0.04 -6.00 -18.97
C ALA A 37 -1.41 -6.49 -18.88
N THR A 38 -2.16 -6.38 -19.98
CA THR A 38 -3.60 -6.70 -20.06
C THR A 38 -3.95 -8.12 -19.62
N ALA A 39 -3.03 -9.08 -19.82
CA ALA A 39 -3.16 -10.46 -19.35
C ALA A 39 -3.20 -10.60 -17.81
N ARG A 40 -2.77 -9.59 -17.06
CA ARG A 40 -2.76 -9.56 -15.59
C ARG A 40 -3.87 -8.71 -14.97
N LEU A 41 -4.72 -8.10 -15.80
CA LEU A 41 -5.87 -7.35 -15.31
C LEU A 41 -6.94 -8.30 -14.77
N SER A 42 -7.64 -7.87 -13.72
CA SER A 42 -8.93 -8.45 -13.36
C SER A 42 -9.97 -8.17 -14.45
N ASP A 43 -11.14 -8.80 -14.34
CA ASP A 43 -12.22 -8.61 -15.31
C ASP A 43 -12.72 -7.16 -15.35
N ASP A 44 -12.99 -6.54 -14.19
CA ASP A 44 -13.41 -5.13 -14.11
C ASP A 44 -12.34 -4.16 -14.65
N GLN A 45 -11.07 -4.42 -14.34
CA GLN A 45 -9.97 -3.59 -14.86
C GLN A 45 -9.87 -3.72 -16.37
N ARG A 46 -10.02 -4.95 -16.90
CA ARG A 46 -10.03 -5.21 -18.34
C ARG A 46 -11.20 -4.50 -19.01
N GLU A 47 -12.40 -4.59 -18.45
CA GLU A 47 -13.59 -3.92 -18.97
C GLU A 47 -13.43 -2.38 -19.01
N VAL A 48 -12.79 -1.80 -17.99
CA VAL A 48 -12.48 -0.36 -17.99
C VAL A 48 -11.40 -0.03 -19.02
N PHE A 49 -10.35 -0.84 -19.11
CA PHE A 49 -9.26 -0.66 -20.06
C PHE A 49 -9.76 -0.75 -21.51
N GLU A 50 -10.60 -1.72 -21.84
CA GLU A 50 -11.17 -1.89 -23.19
C GLU A 50 -12.05 -0.71 -23.60
N ARG A 51 -12.81 -0.13 -22.65
CA ARG A 51 -13.68 1.01 -22.94
C ARG A 51 -12.95 2.34 -23.01
N ARG A 52 -11.92 2.55 -22.19
CA ARG A 52 -11.30 3.87 -21.95
C ARG A 52 -9.83 3.95 -22.37
N GLY A 53 -9.22 2.82 -22.69
CA GLY A 53 -7.78 2.72 -22.89
C GLY A 53 -6.99 2.84 -21.59
N ALA A 54 -5.68 2.99 -21.74
CA ALA A 54 -4.75 3.16 -20.64
C ALA A 54 -4.98 4.50 -19.91
N PRO A 55 -5.03 4.52 -18.56
CA PRO A 55 -5.05 5.77 -17.81
C PRO A 55 -3.71 6.51 -17.94
N THR A 56 -3.72 7.82 -17.73
CA THR A 56 -2.50 8.64 -17.74
C THR A 56 -1.59 8.32 -16.55
N TYR A 57 -2.21 8.13 -15.39
CA TYR A 57 -1.51 7.78 -14.16
C TYR A 57 -2.25 6.69 -13.39
N ILE A 58 -1.48 5.94 -12.59
CA ILE A 58 -2.03 5.08 -11.56
C ILE A 58 -1.48 5.52 -10.22
N ARG A 59 -2.35 5.57 -9.21
CA ARG A 59 -1.94 5.97 -7.85
C ARG A 59 -2.46 5.00 -6.81
N PHE A 60 -1.59 4.70 -5.85
CA PHE A 60 -1.93 3.85 -4.71
C PHE A 60 -2.38 4.68 -3.51
N PHE A 61 -3.39 4.14 -2.82
CA PHE A 61 -3.98 4.64 -1.59
C PHE A 61 -4.33 3.49 -0.64
N ARG A 62 -4.80 3.83 0.55
CA ARG A 62 -5.41 2.91 1.51
C ARG A 62 -6.84 3.34 1.79
N GLU A 63 -7.77 2.39 1.87
CA GLU A 63 -9.11 2.67 2.40
C GLU A 63 -9.01 3.17 3.85
N VAL A 64 -9.80 4.17 4.22
CA VAL A 64 -9.71 4.78 5.56
C VAL A 64 -9.99 3.77 6.67
N GLU A 65 -11.06 2.98 6.55
CA GLU A 65 -11.53 2.08 7.60
C GLU A 65 -10.71 0.78 7.64
N THR A 66 -10.66 0.07 6.52
CA THR A 66 -10.08 -1.28 6.49
C THR A 66 -8.58 -1.28 6.20
N ARG A 67 -8.03 -0.16 5.72
CA ARG A 67 -6.66 -0.06 5.20
C ARG A 67 -6.38 -1.01 4.02
N LYS A 68 -7.41 -1.47 3.31
CA LYS A 68 -7.23 -2.23 2.06
C LYS A 68 -6.49 -1.39 1.01
N PRO A 69 -5.63 -2.00 0.18
CA PRO A 69 -5.06 -1.36 -1.01
C PRO A 69 -6.16 -0.81 -1.91
N VAL A 70 -6.01 0.45 -2.33
CA VAL A 70 -6.89 1.07 -3.32
C VAL A 70 -6.03 1.63 -4.44
N TYR A 71 -6.34 1.29 -5.68
CA TYR A 71 -5.69 1.85 -6.86
C TYR A 71 -6.65 2.78 -7.58
N ALA A 72 -6.21 4.01 -7.84
CA ALA A 72 -6.90 4.95 -8.69
C ALA A 72 -6.26 4.94 -10.08
N TRP A 73 -7.06 4.66 -11.10
CA TRP A 73 -6.71 4.94 -12.49
C TRP A 73 -7.16 6.36 -12.81
N ILE A 74 -6.21 7.21 -13.19
CA ILE A 74 -6.38 8.65 -13.36
C ILE A 74 -6.27 8.97 -14.85
N TYR A 75 -7.38 9.42 -15.43
CA TYR A 75 -7.47 9.88 -16.81
C TYR A 75 -7.39 11.40 -16.81
N ALA A 76 -6.19 11.93 -17.07
CA ALA A 76 -5.93 13.35 -17.11
C ALA A 76 -5.88 13.84 -18.55
N ASN A 77 -6.89 14.63 -18.95
CA ASN A 77 -6.89 15.33 -20.23
C ASN A 77 -6.18 16.68 -20.07
N GLN A 78 -5.48 17.16 -21.12
CA GLN A 78 -4.69 18.41 -21.04
C GLN A 78 -5.53 19.63 -20.62
N ASP A 79 -6.78 19.72 -21.11
CA ASP A 79 -7.68 20.85 -20.86
C ASP A 79 -9.04 20.42 -20.30
N GLY A 80 -9.16 19.17 -19.87
CA GLY A 80 -10.43 18.57 -19.44
C GLY A 80 -10.48 18.21 -17.95
N PRO A 81 -11.67 17.84 -17.45
CA PRO A 81 -11.78 17.33 -16.09
C PRO A 81 -10.96 16.04 -15.94
N VAL A 82 -10.36 15.86 -14.77
CA VAL A 82 -9.70 14.61 -14.39
C VAL A 82 -10.77 13.60 -14.02
N ASP A 83 -10.76 12.44 -14.68
CA ASP A 83 -11.64 11.32 -14.36
C ASP A 83 -10.88 10.23 -13.61
N LEU A 84 -11.57 9.56 -12.68
CA LEU A 84 -11.01 8.63 -11.72
C LEU A 84 -11.82 7.34 -11.72
N VAL A 85 -11.13 6.21 -11.84
CA VAL A 85 -11.72 4.89 -11.63
C VAL A 85 -10.98 4.20 -10.49
N TRP A 86 -11.73 3.74 -9.50
CA TRP A 86 -11.20 3.17 -8.27
C TRP A 86 -11.29 1.65 -8.30
N PHE A 87 -10.23 1.00 -7.80
CA PHE A 87 -10.18 -0.45 -7.70
C PHE A 87 -9.69 -0.90 -6.32
N ILE A 88 -10.37 -1.89 -5.75
CA ILE A 88 -9.94 -2.66 -4.57
C ILE A 88 -9.81 -4.11 -5.01
N ASP A 89 -8.64 -4.71 -4.81
CA ASP A 89 -8.38 -6.11 -5.21
C ASP A 89 -8.80 -6.43 -6.66
N GLY A 90 -8.70 -5.45 -7.55
CA GLY A 90 -9.08 -5.56 -8.95
C GLY A 90 -10.55 -5.31 -9.26
N GLN A 91 -11.43 -5.19 -8.27
CA GLN A 91 -12.86 -4.88 -8.49
C GLN A 91 -13.08 -3.37 -8.53
N ARG A 92 -13.92 -2.92 -9.47
CA ARG A 92 -14.29 -1.51 -9.60
C ARG A 92 -15.22 -1.12 -8.45
N VAL A 93 -14.99 0.07 -7.88
CA VAL A 93 -15.85 0.65 -6.83
C VAL A 93 -16.26 2.06 -7.20
N ASP A 94 -17.50 2.43 -6.88
CA ASP A 94 -18.07 3.72 -7.28
C ASP A 94 -17.64 4.88 -6.38
N ALA A 95 -17.61 4.65 -5.07
CA ALA A 95 -17.21 5.64 -4.08
C ALA A 95 -16.43 4.99 -2.95
N ILE A 96 -15.27 5.56 -2.62
CA ILE A 96 -14.44 5.09 -1.52
C ILE A 96 -13.72 6.23 -0.83
N ALA A 97 -13.73 6.22 0.51
CA ALA A 97 -12.94 7.10 1.33
C ALA A 97 -11.50 6.57 1.41
N VAL A 98 -10.54 7.37 0.92
CA VAL A 98 -9.14 6.99 0.84
C VAL A 98 -8.23 7.91 1.65
N ASP A 99 -7.17 7.32 2.18
CA ASP A 99 -6.06 7.99 2.84
C ASP A 99 -4.79 7.85 1.99
N ARG A 100 -3.97 8.90 2.02
CA ARG A 100 -2.69 8.98 1.30
C ARG A 100 -1.56 8.31 2.09
N ASP A 101 -1.72 8.08 3.40
CA ASP A 101 -0.77 7.30 4.18
C ASP A 101 -0.74 5.85 3.65
N PRO A 102 0.39 5.37 3.10
CA PRO A 102 0.46 4.04 2.50
C PRO A 102 0.52 2.90 3.52
N SER A 103 0.67 3.21 4.81
CA SER A 103 0.80 2.22 5.88
C SER A 103 -0.41 1.29 6.00
N ALA A 104 -0.12 0.04 6.35
CA ALA A 104 -1.14 -0.96 6.64
C ALA A 104 -1.85 -0.73 7.99
N PHE A 105 -1.27 0.10 8.88
CA PHE A 105 -1.78 0.33 10.22
C PHE A 105 -2.21 1.78 10.41
N SER A 106 -3.36 1.98 11.06
CA SER A 106 -3.79 3.30 11.51
C SER A 106 -2.75 3.95 12.42
N SER A 107 -2.77 5.28 12.50
CA SER A 107 -1.86 6.04 13.37
C SER A 107 -1.94 5.60 14.83
N THR A 108 -3.14 5.33 15.33
CA THR A 108 -3.40 4.83 16.69
C THR A 108 -2.78 3.45 16.92
N THR A 109 -2.99 2.50 16.01
CA THR A 109 -2.42 1.15 16.11
C THR A 109 -0.90 1.20 15.98
N ARG A 110 -0.36 2.04 15.09
CA ARG A 110 1.09 2.24 14.94
C ARG A 110 1.72 2.80 16.21
N ARG A 111 1.07 3.75 16.89
CA ARG A 111 1.57 4.30 18.16
C ARG A 111 1.62 3.22 19.24
N ARG A 112 0.58 2.40 19.36
CA ARG A 112 0.56 1.27 20.32
C ARG A 112 1.63 0.22 19.98
N ALA A 113 1.79 -0.14 18.70
CA ALA A 113 2.83 -1.06 18.25
C ALA A 113 4.24 -0.52 18.54
N ARG A 114 4.49 0.78 18.30
CA ARG A 114 5.77 1.43 18.65
C ARG A 114 6.02 1.40 20.15
N ILE A 115 5.02 1.70 20.97
CA ILE A 115 5.14 1.65 22.44
C ILE A 115 5.42 0.21 22.89
N ALA A 116 4.73 -0.79 22.33
CA ALA A 116 4.95 -2.20 22.65
C ALA A 116 6.35 -2.70 22.23
N LEU A 117 6.87 -2.26 21.08
CA LEU A 117 8.25 -2.57 20.65
C LEU A 117 9.29 -1.94 21.58
N LEU A 118 9.05 -0.72 22.05
CA LEU A 118 9.94 -0.01 22.98
C LEU A 118 9.89 -0.59 24.40
N SER A 119 8.73 -1.07 24.86
CA SER A 119 8.62 -1.73 26.17
C SER A 119 9.21 -3.14 26.16
N ALA A 120 9.16 -3.86 25.03
CA ALA A 120 9.79 -5.15 24.87
C ALA A 120 11.33 -5.09 24.94
N THR A 121 11.94 -3.95 24.59
CA THR A 121 13.39 -3.74 24.75
C THR A 121 13.79 -3.39 26.18
N GLY A 122 12.89 -2.77 26.96
CA GLY A 122 13.14 -2.44 28.38
C GLY A 122 13.11 -3.64 29.34
N ALA A 123 12.35 -4.69 29.02
CA ALA A 123 12.28 -5.89 29.86
C ALA A 123 13.48 -6.84 29.69
N ALA A 124 14.28 -6.69 28.64
CA ALA A 124 15.43 -7.56 28.37
C ALA A 124 16.74 -7.14 29.08
N ILE A 125 16.79 -5.97 29.74
CA ILE A 125 18.03 -5.48 30.37
C ILE A 125 18.10 -5.81 31.88
N VAL A 126 17.06 -6.38 32.49
CA VAL A 126 17.01 -6.53 33.96
C VAL A 126 17.62 -7.83 34.54
N PRO A 127 17.82 -8.98 33.85
CA PRO A 127 18.49 -10.11 34.50
C PRO A 127 19.97 -10.30 34.13
N VAL A 128 20.69 -9.26 33.66
CA VAL A 128 22.16 -9.39 33.45
C VAL A 128 22.99 -8.84 34.62
N ILE A 129 22.49 -7.87 35.39
CA ILE A 129 23.28 -7.27 36.48
C ILE A 129 23.26 -8.13 37.76
N VAL A 130 22.27 -9.01 37.94
CA VAL A 130 22.17 -9.85 39.16
C VAL A 130 23.04 -11.11 39.10
N LEU A 131 23.63 -11.46 37.95
CA LEU A 131 24.43 -12.69 37.78
C LEU A 131 25.96 -12.50 37.82
N LEU A 132 26.45 -11.28 38.06
CA LEU A 132 27.88 -10.98 38.22
C LEU A 132 28.28 -10.58 39.66
N ALA A 133 27.37 -10.71 40.62
CA ALA A 133 27.59 -10.36 42.03
C ALA A 133 27.74 -11.59 42.94
N ASN A 134 28.21 -12.73 42.40
CA ASN A 134 28.59 -13.89 43.20
C ASN A 134 30.09 -14.17 43.06
#